data_AF-A0A6S6M614-F1
#
_entry.id   AF-A0A6S6M614-F1
#
_cell.length_a   1.000
_cell.length_b   1.000
_cell.length_c   1.000
_cell.angle_alpha   90.00
_cell.angle_beta   90.00
_cell.angle_gamma   90.00
#
_symmetry.space_group_name_H-M   'P 1'
#
loop_
_entity.id
_entity.type
_entity.pdbx_description
1 polymer ?
#
loop_
_entity_poly.entity_id
_entity_poly.type
_entity_poly.pdbx_seq_one_letter_code
_entity_poly.pdbx_strand_id
1 'polypeptide(L)'
;MICPYCKENIQDGAIKCRYCGSMLHSAPFGYAVGTVNDEEIRAFVGKNSEYYVGSFRKFNVTGTETFLPTWNWSAFAFTFVWMLYRKMYWQSAITFLVFCVPGVNILLHIAVGVVSNYLYYRHVLGKISDLKRNSTSQNLFPALHQIGGVHNWAITVGIVAAAILVVTFSFFFTVISTIILGGVH
;
A
#
# COMPACT_ATOMS: atom_id res chain seq x y z
N MET A 1 -16.45 -20.48 9.10
CA MET A 1 -15.53 -21.22 8.20
C MET A 1 -14.47 -20.29 7.61
N ILE A 2 -13.35 -20.79 7.08
CA ILE A 2 -12.31 -19.96 6.43
C ILE A 2 -12.54 -19.92 4.91
N CYS A 3 -12.51 -18.73 4.31
CA CYS A 3 -12.61 -18.58 2.86
C CYS A 3 -11.40 -19.26 2.18
N PRO A 4 -11.59 -20.21 1.24
CA PRO A 4 -10.48 -20.96 0.62
C PRO A 4 -9.56 -20.06 -0.22
N TYR A 5 -10.06 -18.92 -0.67
CA TYR A 5 -9.34 -17.95 -1.51
C TYR A 5 -8.55 -16.91 -0.69
N CYS A 6 -9.21 -15.89 -0.12
CA CYS A 6 -8.54 -14.82 0.63
C CYS A 6 -8.13 -15.18 2.06
N LYS A 7 -8.48 -16.38 2.56
CA LYS A 7 -8.20 -16.88 3.92
C LYS A 7 -8.82 -16.08 5.08
N GLU A 8 -9.80 -15.24 4.80
CA GLU A 8 -10.56 -14.53 5.83
C GLU A 8 -11.60 -15.42 6.50
N ASN A 9 -11.89 -15.14 7.77
CA ASN A 9 -12.96 -15.80 8.52
C ASN A 9 -14.34 -15.29 8.09
N ILE A 10 -15.19 -16.20 7.62
CA ILE A 10 -16.53 -15.92 7.07
C ILE A 10 -17.61 -16.72 7.80
N GLN A 11 -18.86 -16.27 7.66
CA GLN A 11 -20.03 -16.95 8.19
C GLN A 11 -20.19 -18.35 7.59
N ASP A 12 -20.64 -19.29 8.42
CA ASP A 12 -20.94 -20.64 7.97
C ASP A 12 -22.12 -20.63 7.00
N GLY A 13 -22.01 -21.39 5.91
CA GLY A 13 -23.03 -21.42 4.84
C GLY A 13 -22.99 -20.21 3.88
N ALA A 14 -22.01 -19.31 3.98
CA ALA A 14 -21.89 -18.20 3.04
C ALA A 14 -21.73 -18.70 1.59
N ILE A 15 -22.53 -18.16 0.67
CA ILE A 15 -22.41 -18.48 -0.76
C ILE A 15 -21.30 -17.63 -1.41
N LYS A 16 -21.17 -16.38 -0.98
CA LYS A 16 -20.20 -15.39 -1.47
C LYS A 16 -19.37 -14.83 -0.32
N CYS A 17 -18.06 -14.70 -0.52
CA CYS A 17 -17.16 -14.11 0.47
C CYS A 17 -17.33 -12.58 0.52
N ARG A 18 -17.57 -12.03 1.72
CA ARG A 18 -17.70 -10.58 1.92
C ARG A 18 -16.40 -9.79 1.73
N TYR A 19 -15.24 -10.44 1.83
CA TYR A 19 -13.95 -9.76 1.81
C TYR A 19 -13.26 -9.75 0.46
N CYS A 20 -13.50 -10.77 -0.37
CA CYS A 20 -12.86 -10.90 -1.68
C CYS A 20 -13.86 -11.12 -2.82
N GLY A 21 -15.15 -11.22 -2.51
CA GLY A 21 -16.22 -11.32 -3.50
C GLY A 21 -16.36 -12.68 -4.19
N SER A 22 -15.53 -13.68 -3.87
CA SER A 22 -15.59 -14.98 -4.53
C SER A 22 -16.79 -15.83 -4.13
N MET A 23 -17.25 -16.65 -5.06
CA MET A 23 -18.28 -17.65 -4.83
C MET A 23 -17.63 -18.91 -4.24
N LEU A 24 -18.16 -19.41 -3.12
CA LEU A 24 -17.55 -20.51 -2.35
C LEU A 24 -17.91 -21.91 -2.86
N HIS A 25 -18.98 -22.00 -3.67
CA HIS A 25 -19.52 -23.26 -4.19
C HIS A 25 -19.09 -23.57 -5.64
N SER A 26 -18.39 -22.64 -6.30
CA SER A 26 -17.76 -22.91 -7.59
C SER A 26 -16.38 -23.54 -7.34
N ALA A 27 -16.12 -24.68 -7.99
CA ALA A 27 -14.86 -25.42 -7.90
C ALA A 27 -13.64 -24.49 -8.05
N PRO A 28 -12.54 -24.74 -7.31
CA PRO A 28 -11.35 -23.92 -7.41
C PRO A 28 -10.79 -24.07 -8.82
N PHE A 29 -11.00 -23.07 -9.67
CA PHE A 29 -10.28 -22.98 -10.94
C PHE A 29 -8.80 -22.83 -10.61
N GLY A 30 -8.00 -23.73 -11.19
CA GLY A 30 -6.66 -24.08 -10.75
C GLY A 30 -5.74 -22.90 -10.48
N TYR A 31 -4.90 -23.07 -9.45
CA TYR A 31 -3.67 -22.31 -9.27
C TYR A 31 -2.91 -22.32 -10.60
N ALA A 32 -2.85 -21.17 -11.28
CA ALA A 32 -2.05 -21.03 -12.48
C ALA A 32 -0.56 -21.19 -12.13
N VAL A 33 -0.01 -22.35 -12.43
CA VAL A 33 1.41 -22.68 -12.33
C VAL A 33 2.16 -21.75 -13.29
N GLY A 34 3.03 -20.89 -12.73
CA GLY A 34 3.75 -19.83 -13.46
C GLY A 34 3.55 -18.42 -12.86
N THR A 35 2.60 -18.28 -11.94
CA THR A 35 2.32 -17.02 -11.24
C THR A 35 3.26 -16.79 -10.05
N VAL A 36 3.46 -15.52 -9.70
CA VAL A 36 4.23 -15.11 -8.51
C VAL A 36 3.61 -15.75 -7.26
N ASN A 37 4.41 -16.43 -6.44
CA ASN A 37 3.93 -17.11 -5.23
C ASN A 37 4.09 -16.26 -3.95
N ASP A 38 3.48 -16.73 -2.86
CA ASP A 38 3.48 -15.99 -1.59
C ASP A 38 4.90 -15.88 -0.99
N GLU A 39 5.77 -16.86 -1.21
CA GLU A 39 7.16 -16.85 -0.74
C GLU A 39 7.99 -15.77 -1.45
N GLU A 40 7.82 -15.62 -2.77
CA GLU A 40 8.41 -14.55 -3.57
C GLU A 40 7.90 -13.18 -3.12
N ILE A 41 6.60 -13.06 -2.84
CA ILE A 41 6.01 -11.83 -2.28
C ILE A 41 6.60 -11.52 -0.91
N ARG A 42 6.71 -12.51 -0.01
CA ARG A 42 7.30 -12.30 1.31
C ARG A 42 8.75 -11.84 1.23
N ALA A 43 9.53 -12.47 0.35
CA ALA A 43 10.93 -12.11 0.13
C ALA A 43 11.09 -10.69 -0.41
N PHE A 44 10.24 -10.29 -1.37
CA PHE A 44 10.25 -8.93 -1.90
C PHE A 44 9.73 -7.91 -0.90
N VAL A 45 8.63 -8.18 -0.20
CA VAL A 45 8.00 -7.22 0.71
C VAL A 45 8.85 -7.02 1.98
N GLY A 46 9.40 -8.10 2.53
CA GLY A 46 10.12 -8.08 3.80
C GLY A 46 9.21 -7.70 4.96
N LYS A 47 9.48 -6.56 5.60
CA LYS A 47 8.75 -6.11 6.80
C LYS A 47 7.24 -5.99 6.52
N ASN A 48 6.44 -6.59 7.40
CA ASN A 48 4.98 -6.69 7.34
C ASN A 48 4.44 -7.54 6.17
N SER A 49 5.21 -8.49 5.64
CA SER A 49 4.82 -9.32 4.50
C SER A 49 3.49 -10.04 4.66
N GLU A 50 3.20 -10.60 5.84
CA GLU A 50 1.93 -11.33 6.07
C GLU A 50 0.69 -10.47 5.83
N TYR A 51 0.72 -9.19 6.22
CA TYR A 51 -0.36 -8.25 5.91
C TYR A 51 -0.57 -8.12 4.39
N TYR A 52 0.52 -7.95 3.64
CA TYR A 52 0.43 -7.73 2.20
C TYR A 52 0.06 -8.99 1.44
N VAL A 53 0.57 -10.16 1.83
CA VAL A 53 0.15 -11.45 1.25
C VAL A 53 -1.37 -11.63 1.40
N GLY A 54 -1.91 -11.40 2.60
CA GLY A 54 -3.35 -11.49 2.84
C GLY A 54 -4.15 -10.45 2.03
N SER A 55 -3.65 -9.22 1.93
CA SER A 55 -4.28 -8.16 1.13
C SER A 55 -4.28 -8.48 -0.36
N PHE A 56 -3.16 -8.97 -0.89
CA PHE A 56 -2.95 -9.24 -2.32
C PHE A 56 -3.82 -10.39 -2.85
N ARG A 57 -4.07 -11.41 -2.03
CA ARG A 57 -5.00 -12.50 -2.37
C ARG A 57 -6.41 -12.01 -2.69
N LYS A 58 -6.80 -10.82 -2.21
CA LYS A 58 -8.13 -10.24 -2.50
C LYS A 58 -8.22 -9.69 -3.93
N PHE A 59 -7.10 -9.42 -4.58
CA PHE A 59 -7.05 -8.83 -5.93
C PHE A 59 -6.97 -9.88 -7.04
N ASN A 60 -6.63 -11.13 -6.71
CA ASN A 60 -6.58 -12.23 -7.67
C ASN A 60 -7.07 -13.52 -7.04
N VAL A 61 -8.39 -13.71 -7.07
CA VAL A 61 -9.07 -14.84 -6.43
C VAL A 61 -9.35 -15.98 -7.41
N THR A 62 -9.77 -15.65 -8.63
CA THR A 62 -10.22 -16.61 -9.66
C THR A 62 -9.27 -16.67 -10.86
N GLY A 63 -8.01 -16.26 -10.67
CA GLY A 63 -7.04 -16.09 -11.76
C GLY A 63 -7.21 -14.78 -12.56
N THR A 64 -8.29 -14.04 -12.31
CA THR A 64 -8.54 -12.72 -12.89
C THR A 64 -8.16 -11.63 -11.90
N GLU A 65 -7.23 -10.75 -12.30
CA GLU A 65 -6.91 -9.53 -11.56
C GLU A 65 -8.15 -8.63 -11.50
N THR A 66 -8.54 -8.23 -10.29
CA THR A 66 -9.66 -7.32 -10.06
C THR A 66 -9.27 -6.27 -9.03
N PHE A 67 -9.67 -5.02 -9.29
CA PHE A 67 -9.53 -3.97 -8.30
C PHE A 67 -10.58 -4.18 -7.20
N LEU A 68 -10.12 -4.25 -5.95
CA LEU A 68 -10.96 -4.26 -4.77
C LEU A 68 -10.52 -3.14 -3.82
N PRO A 69 -11.41 -2.22 -3.40
CA PRO A 69 -11.08 -1.21 -2.41
C PRO A 69 -10.59 -1.87 -1.11
N THR A 70 -9.40 -1.48 -0.64
CA THR A 70 -8.89 -1.94 0.65
C THR A 70 -8.26 -0.78 1.40
N TRP A 71 -8.44 -0.74 2.72
CA TRP A 71 -7.94 0.37 3.51
C TRP A 71 -6.48 0.16 3.93
N ASN A 72 -5.66 1.18 3.72
CA ASN A 72 -4.28 1.25 4.19
C ASN A 72 -4.07 2.51 5.04
N TRP A 73 -3.96 2.32 6.35
CA TRP A 73 -3.76 3.39 7.31
C TRP A 73 -2.47 4.17 7.09
N SER A 74 -1.38 3.50 6.74
CA SER A 74 -0.08 4.14 6.54
C SER A 74 -0.08 5.01 5.29
N ALA A 75 -0.69 4.54 4.20
CA ALA A 75 -0.82 5.32 2.98
C ALA A 75 -1.80 6.48 3.14
N PHE A 76 -2.89 6.30 3.90
CA PHE A 76 -3.78 7.40 4.25
C PHE A 76 -3.06 8.52 5.02
N ALA A 77 -2.28 8.19 6.05
CA ALA A 77 -1.61 9.20 6.86
C ALA A 77 -0.40 9.83 6.17
N PHE A 78 0.33 9.05 5.36
CA PHE A 78 1.66 9.43 4.87
C PHE A 78 1.80 9.41 3.33
N THR A 79 0.71 9.28 2.57
CA THR A 79 0.60 9.39 1.10
C THR A 79 1.90 9.07 0.34
N PHE A 80 2.61 10.10 -0.14
CA PHE A 80 3.81 9.94 -0.97
C PHE A 80 5.00 9.40 -0.17
N VAL A 81 5.12 9.75 1.12
CA VAL A 81 6.17 9.25 2.03
C VAL A 81 6.03 7.74 2.21
N TRP A 82 4.81 7.21 2.35
CA TRP A 82 4.60 5.76 2.43
C TRP A 82 4.98 5.06 1.13
N MET A 83 4.67 5.65 -0.03
CA MET A 83 5.07 5.09 -1.33
C MET A 83 6.58 5.09 -1.50
N LEU A 84 7.25 6.18 -1.11
CA LEU A 84 8.71 6.29 -1.09
C LEU A 84 9.35 5.26 -0.16
N TYR A 85 8.81 5.10 1.05
CA TYR A 85 9.22 4.10 2.02
C TYR A 85 9.16 2.68 1.44
N ARG A 86 8.15 2.37 0.62
CA ARG A 86 7.95 1.08 -0.07
C ARG A 86 8.62 0.99 -1.44
N LYS A 87 9.53 1.92 -1.77
CA LYS A 87 10.31 1.97 -3.03
C LYS A 87 9.46 2.18 -4.31
N MET A 88 8.24 2.68 -4.17
CA MET A 88 7.38 3.06 -5.30
C MET A 88 7.66 4.49 -5.75
N TYR A 89 8.87 4.73 -6.27
CA TYR A 89 9.35 6.08 -6.60
C TYR A 89 8.47 6.83 -7.60
N TRP A 90 7.97 6.14 -8.62
CA TRP A 90 7.10 6.73 -9.64
C TRP A 90 5.78 7.22 -9.04
N GLN A 91 5.08 6.35 -8.31
CA GLN A 91 3.83 6.71 -7.63
C GLN A 91 4.04 7.78 -6.56
N SER A 92 5.18 7.72 -5.84
CA SER A 92 5.57 8.75 -4.87
C SER A 92 5.73 10.12 -5.52
N ALA A 93 6.40 10.21 -6.68
CA ALA A 93 6.61 11.48 -7.36
C ALA A 93 5.27 12.09 -7.83
N ILE A 94 4.40 11.28 -8.45
CA ILE A 94 3.08 11.73 -8.91
C ILE A 94 2.23 12.23 -7.73
N THR A 95 2.14 11.43 -6.66
CA THR A 95 1.31 11.80 -5.50
C THR A 95 1.86 13.00 -4.74
N PHE A 96 3.18 13.22 -4.74
CA PHE A 96 3.80 14.44 -4.22
C PHE A 96 3.40 15.67 -5.04
N LEU A 97 3.45 15.61 -6.37
CA LEU A 97 3.04 16.72 -7.22
C LEU A 97 1.56 17.10 -7.02
N VAL A 98 0.68 16.10 -6.88
CA VAL A 98 -0.75 16.33 -6.61
C VAL A 98 -0.95 16.92 -5.20
N PHE A 99 -0.18 16.48 -4.21
CA PHE A 99 -0.21 17.03 -2.85
C PHE A 99 0.17 18.53 -2.81
N CYS A 100 1.02 19.00 -3.72
CA CYS A 100 1.35 20.43 -3.81
C CYS A 100 0.21 21.31 -4.35
N VAL A 101 -0.88 20.72 -4.86
CA VAL A 101 -2.05 21.47 -5.33
C VAL A 101 -2.94 21.86 -4.14
N PRO A 102 -3.20 23.16 -3.91
CA PRO A 102 -4.09 23.59 -2.84
C PRO A 102 -5.51 23.03 -3.01
N GLY A 103 -6.12 22.59 -1.90
CA GLY A 103 -7.54 22.18 -1.87
C GLY A 103 -7.83 20.70 -2.19
N VAL A 104 -6.87 19.91 -2.70
CA VAL A 104 -7.10 18.48 -3.03
C VAL A 104 -6.57 17.49 -1.99
N ASN A 105 -5.85 17.97 -0.98
CA ASN A 105 -5.06 17.15 -0.07
C ASN A 105 -5.88 16.06 0.66
N ILE A 106 -6.98 16.42 1.31
CA ILE A 106 -7.77 15.45 2.08
C ILE A 106 -8.34 14.34 1.19
N LEU A 107 -8.83 14.71 0.00
CA LEU A 107 -9.35 13.77 -0.98
C LEU A 107 -8.24 12.85 -1.50
N LEU A 108 -7.04 13.40 -1.75
CA LEU A 108 -5.87 12.63 -2.13
C LEU A 108 -5.51 11.59 -1.06
N HIS A 109 -5.44 11.99 0.21
CA HIS A 109 -5.13 11.09 1.33
C HIS A 109 -6.14 9.92 1.43
N ILE A 110 -7.44 10.21 1.32
CA ILE A 110 -8.51 9.19 1.34
C ILE A 110 -8.37 8.26 0.13
N ALA A 111 -8.24 8.82 -1.08
CA ALA A 111 -8.11 8.04 -2.31
C ALA A 111 -6.89 7.12 -2.27
N VAL A 112 -5.74 7.64 -1.84
CA VAL A 112 -4.51 6.85 -1.66
C VAL A 112 -4.68 5.80 -0.58
N GLY A 113 -5.34 6.11 0.53
CA GLY A 113 -5.71 5.15 1.57
C GLY A 113 -6.46 3.93 1.04
N VAL A 114 -7.37 4.12 0.07
CA VAL A 114 -8.19 3.05 -0.54
C VAL A 114 -7.46 2.29 -1.65
N VAL A 115 -6.62 2.98 -2.44
CA VAL A 115 -6.07 2.45 -3.70
C VAL A 115 -4.63 1.93 -3.54
N SER A 116 -3.89 2.41 -2.53
CA SER A 116 -2.47 2.12 -2.31
C SER A 116 -2.09 0.64 -2.24
N ASN A 117 -2.88 -0.21 -1.59
CA ASN A 117 -2.61 -1.65 -1.51
C ASN A 117 -2.65 -2.31 -2.89
N TYR A 118 -3.57 -1.89 -3.75
CA TYR A 118 -3.67 -2.38 -5.12
C TYR A 118 -2.52 -1.85 -5.99
N LEU A 119 -2.15 -0.58 -5.84
CA LEU A 119 -0.96 -0.05 -6.54
C LEU A 119 0.31 -0.80 -6.14
N TYR A 120 0.46 -1.09 -4.84
CA TYR A 120 1.59 -1.84 -4.33
C TYR A 120 1.57 -3.30 -4.78
N TYR A 121 0.41 -3.94 -4.83
CA TYR A 121 0.22 -5.26 -5.44
C TYR A 121 0.77 -5.31 -6.88
N ARG A 122 0.33 -4.40 -7.75
CA ARG A 122 0.79 -4.34 -9.15
C ARG A 122 2.28 -4.07 -9.25
N HIS A 123 2.80 -3.18 -8.41
CA HIS A 123 4.23 -2.88 -8.34
C HIS A 123 5.06 -4.12 -7.99
N VAL A 124 4.67 -4.84 -6.93
CA VAL A 124 5.35 -6.05 -6.46
C VAL A 124 5.31 -7.13 -7.54
N LEU A 125 4.13 -7.44 -8.08
CA LEU A 125 4.00 -8.47 -9.11
C LEU A 125 4.78 -8.15 -10.38
N GLY A 126 4.74 -6.90 -10.82
CA GLY A 126 5.52 -6.44 -11.97
C GLY A 126 7.01 -6.66 -11.75
N LYS A 127 7.55 -6.18 -10.60
CA LYS A 127 8.98 -6.31 -10.29
C LYS A 127 9.45 -7.75 -10.14
N ILE A 128 8.66 -8.61 -9.50
CA ILE A 128 8.99 -10.03 -9.38
C ILE A 128 8.97 -10.71 -10.76
N SER A 129 7.94 -10.42 -11.56
CA SER A 129 7.81 -11.01 -12.91
C SER A 129 8.92 -10.54 -13.86
N ASP A 130 9.35 -9.29 -13.75
CA ASP A 130 10.49 -8.75 -14.51
C ASP A 130 11.79 -9.44 -14.12
N LEU A 131 12.03 -9.63 -12.81
CA LEU A 131 13.21 -10.36 -12.35
C LEU A 131 13.20 -11.81 -12.79
N LYS A 132 12.06 -12.51 -12.69
CA LYS A 132 11.94 -13.92 -13.11
C LYS A 132 12.22 -14.11 -14.60
N ARG A 133 11.83 -13.13 -15.44
CA ARG A 133 12.13 -13.15 -16.87
C ARG A 133 13.62 -12.96 -17.18
N ASN A 134 14.35 -12.24 -16.32
CA ASN A 134 15.73 -11.83 -16.56
C ASN A 134 16.79 -12.58 -15.72
N SER A 135 16.39 -13.43 -14.78
CA SER A 135 17.30 -14.04 -13.79
C SER A 135 17.26 -15.57 -13.81
N THR A 136 18.41 -16.21 -13.63
CA THR A 136 18.49 -17.65 -13.33
C THR A 136 18.00 -17.92 -11.91
N SER A 137 17.17 -18.96 -11.73
CA SER A 137 16.44 -19.29 -10.48
C SER A 137 17.29 -19.32 -9.21
N GLN A 138 18.58 -19.67 -9.33
CA GLN A 138 19.51 -19.82 -8.20
C GLN A 138 19.77 -18.52 -7.40
N ASN A 139 19.53 -17.35 -8.00
CA ASN A 139 19.76 -16.04 -7.36
C ASN A 139 18.48 -15.21 -7.14
N LEU A 140 17.29 -15.81 -7.29
CA LEU A 140 16.03 -15.07 -7.24
C LEU A 140 15.76 -14.45 -5.85
N PHE A 141 15.76 -15.26 -4.80
CA PHE A 141 15.39 -14.79 -3.44
C PHE A 141 16.32 -13.70 -2.89
N PRO A 142 17.66 -13.81 -3.01
CA PRO A 142 18.55 -12.71 -2.63
C PRO A 142 18.29 -11.42 -3.41
N ALA A 143 18.06 -11.54 -4.73
CA ALA A 143 17.75 -10.39 -5.57
C ALA A 143 16.43 -9.72 -5.17
N LEU A 144 15.38 -10.51 -4.87
CA LEU A 144 14.09 -10.01 -4.37
C LEU A 144 14.26 -9.20 -3.09
N HIS A 145 15.05 -9.69 -2.15
CA HIS A 145 15.31 -9.00 -0.89
C HIS A 145 16.08 -7.70 -1.10
N GLN A 146 17.01 -7.68 -2.06
CA GLN A 146 17.82 -6.49 -2.38
C GLN A 146 16.97 -5.38 -3.03
N ILE A 147 16.15 -5.72 -4.03
CA ILE A 147 15.35 -4.73 -4.76
C ILE A 147 14.11 -4.31 -3.98
N GLY A 148 13.54 -5.23 -3.20
CA GLY A 148 12.34 -5.01 -2.41
C GLY A 148 12.63 -4.38 -1.04
N GLY A 149 11.78 -4.67 -0.07
CA GLY A 149 11.90 -4.16 1.29
C GLY A 149 11.49 -2.70 1.41
N VAL A 150 12.13 -2.01 2.36
CA VAL A 150 11.73 -0.68 2.80
C VAL A 150 12.94 0.24 3.01
N HIS A 151 12.72 1.54 2.88
CA HIS A 151 13.74 2.56 3.15
C HIS A 151 13.58 3.14 4.55
N ASN A 152 14.37 2.67 5.53
CA ASN A 152 14.28 3.16 6.91
C ASN A 152 14.53 4.67 7.03
N TRP A 153 15.35 5.26 6.15
CA TRP A 153 15.59 6.71 6.13
C TRP A 153 14.33 7.53 5.85
N ALA A 154 13.37 6.98 5.09
CA ALA A 154 12.12 7.67 4.77
C ALA A 154 11.25 7.88 6.02
N ILE A 155 11.37 7.01 7.03
CA ILE A 155 10.72 7.20 8.34
C ILE A 155 11.28 8.45 9.01
N THR A 156 12.62 8.56 9.09
CA THR A 156 13.28 9.71 9.71
C THR A 156 12.91 11.01 9.01
N VAL A 157 12.92 11.03 7.67
CA VAL A 157 12.51 12.21 6.89
C VAL A 157 11.04 12.56 7.16
N GLY A 158 10.16 11.56 7.23
CA GLY A 158 8.75 11.78 7.57
C GLY A 158 8.56 12.39 8.95
N ILE A 159 9.30 11.92 9.96
CA ILE A 159 9.25 12.45 11.33
C ILE A 159 9.73 13.91 11.37
N VAL A 160 10.87 14.20 10.73
CA VAL A 160 11.42 15.56 10.67
C VAL A 160 10.46 16.52 9.96
N ALA A 161 9.89 16.11 8.82
CA ALA A 161 8.92 16.91 8.08
C ALA A 161 7.66 17.20 8.92
N ALA A 162 7.14 16.19 9.63
CA ALA A 162 5.98 16.37 10.51
C ALA A 162 6.29 17.34 11.67
N ALA A 163 7.47 17.22 12.29
CA ALA A 163 7.90 18.14 13.36
C ALA A 163 8.00 19.59 12.86
N ILE A 164 8.59 19.81 11.67
CA ILE A 164 8.66 21.13 11.03
C ILE A 164 7.25 21.68 10.80
N LEU A 165 6.34 20.86 10.28
CA LEU A 165 4.96 21.27 9.98
C LEU A 165 4.19 21.66 11.26
N VAL A 166 4.39 20.94 12.36
CA VAL A 166 3.81 21.29 13.67
C VAL A 166 4.36 22.60 14.21
N VAL A 167 5.68 22.81 14.11
CA VAL A 167 6.33 24.05 14.58
C VAL A 167 5.86 25.24 13.75
N THR A 168 5.81 25.12 12.42
CA THR A 168 5.33 26.20 11.56
C THR A 168 3.86 26.50 11.81
N PHE A 169 3.01 25.47 11.89
CA PHE A 169 1.59 25.65 12.23
C PHE A 169 1.40 26.35 13.58
N SER A 170 2.15 25.94 14.60
CA SER A 170 2.07 26.56 15.94
C SER A 170 2.51 28.03 15.91
N PHE A 171 3.57 28.34 15.17
CA PHE A 171 4.03 29.72 14.97
C PHE A 171 3.00 30.58 14.21
N PHE A 172 2.43 30.08 13.12
CA PHE A 172 1.37 30.80 12.40
C PHE A 172 0.13 31.00 13.27
N PHE A 173 -0.26 30.00 14.05
CA PHE A 173 -1.39 30.10 14.97
C PHE A 173 -1.18 31.18 16.04
N THR A 174 0.01 31.27 16.63
CA THR A 174 0.31 32.32 17.63
C THR A 174 0.32 33.70 17.00
N VAL A 175 0.94 33.87 15.83
CA VAL A 175 0.97 35.17 15.10
C VAL A 175 -0.42 35.64 14.71
N ILE A 176 -1.28 34.76 14.19
CA ILE A 176 -2.66 35.11 13.83
C ILE A 176 -3.45 35.47 15.10
N SER A 177 -3.28 34.71 16.18
CA SER A 177 -3.97 34.97 17.45
C SER A 177 -3.60 36.34 18.04
N THR A 178 -2.31 36.72 18.00
CA THR A 178 -1.88 38.03 18.49
C THR A 178 -2.36 39.17 17.61
N ILE A 179 -2.44 39.00 16.29
CA ILE A 179 -3.03 40.00 15.38
C ILE A 179 -4.52 40.19 15.67
N ILE A 180 -5.28 39.10 15.82
CA ILE A 180 -6.72 39.15 16.07
C ILE A 180 -7.03 39.76 17.44
N LEU A 181 -6.31 39.35 18.49
CA LEU A 181 -6.54 39.83 19.86
C LEU A 181 -5.93 41.22 20.12
N GLY A 182 -4.79 41.52 19.51
CA GLY A 182 -4.09 42.80 19.65
C GLY A 182 -4.66 43.94 18.81
N GLY A 183 -5.43 43.63 17.76
CA GLY A 183 -6.14 44.63 16.94
C GLY A 183 -7.48 45.11 17.51
N VAL A 184 -7.85 44.71 18.73
CA VAL A 184 -9.11 45.08 19.41
C VAL A 184 -8.91 46.27 20.37
N HIS A 185 -7.76 46.94 20.34
CA HIS A 185 -7.44 48.10 21.17
C HIS A 185 -7.39 49.41 20.38
#